data_AF-A0A1P8B933-F1
#
_entry.id   AF-A0A1P8B933-F1
#
_cell.length_a   1.000
_cell.length_b   1.000
_cell.length_c   1.000
_cell.angle_alpha   90.00
_cell.angle_beta   90.00
_cell.angle_gamma   90.00
#
_symmetry.space_group_name_H-M   'P 1'
#
loop_
_entity.id
_entity.type
_entity.pdbx_description
1 polymer ?
#
loop_
_entity_poly.entity_id
_entity_poly.type
_entity_poly.pdbx_seq_one_letter_code
_entity_poly.pdbx_strand_id
1 'polypeptide(L)'
;MPSFLSSLFGLGIQASFRIGLVLPRVVASTERQISSTVLKRASESVSFSFAPYINGFGFSSLSNWSRSYESFPTETSIRYFHASRETLAKRKEDADRLLSHRERKKQTVKTKGKFSKREKKTDKPPVEAPYVPPRLKRLAKGLPGKTVDIFEGMTLLELSKRTGESVAVLQSILINVGETFSSEFDTISVDVAELLAMEIGINVRRQHSTEGSEILPRPPVVTVMGHVDHGKTSLLDALRNTSVAAREAGGITQHVGAFVVGMPDSGTSITFLDTPGHAAFSEMRARGAAVTDIVVLVVAADDGVMPQTLEAIAHARSANVPVVVAINKCDKPGANPEKVKYQLTSEGIELEDIGGNVQAVEVSAAKSTGLDKLEEALLLQAVDMDLKARVDGPAQAYVVEARLDKGRGPLATIIVKAGTLVRGQHVVIGCQWGRLRAIRDMIGKTTDRATPAMPVEIEGLKGLPMAGDDVIVVESEERARMLSEGRKRKYEKDRLLKAEEARLEEAAARLETESEEGFVRVELPIVVKSDVQGTAQAVADALRTLNSPQVRKTEILVYGDCGLLFCEFAYCLYCG
;
A
#
# COMPACT_ATOMS: atom_id res chain seq x y z
N MET A 1 31.03 -4.88 -7.90
CA MET A 1 30.76 -5.31 -6.52
C MET A 1 31.56 -4.50 -5.49
N PRO A 2 32.91 -4.52 -5.42
CA PRO A 2 33.63 -3.84 -4.32
C PRO A 2 33.49 -2.31 -4.35
N SER A 3 33.53 -1.72 -5.54
CA SER A 3 33.41 -0.27 -5.76
C SER A 3 32.06 0.35 -5.37
N PHE A 4 31.00 -0.46 -5.25
CA PHE A 4 29.64 0.01 -4.94
C PHE A 4 29.25 -0.19 -3.47
N LEU A 5 29.92 -1.12 -2.76
CA LEU A 5 29.80 -1.20 -1.30
C LEU A 5 30.40 0.05 -0.63
N SER A 6 31.45 0.64 -1.23
CA SER A 6 32.00 1.94 -0.84
C SER A 6 30.95 3.06 -0.86
N SER A 7 30.17 3.19 -1.95
CA SER A 7 29.12 4.22 -2.04
C SER A 7 27.95 3.98 -1.08
N LEU A 8 27.63 2.71 -0.76
CA LEU A 8 26.62 2.37 0.24
C LEU A 8 27.02 2.70 1.68
N PHE A 9 28.31 2.60 2.04
CA PHE A 9 28.77 3.04 3.37
C PHE A 9 28.93 4.56 3.48
N GLY A 10 29.13 5.27 2.37
CA GLY A 10 29.06 6.74 2.31
C GLY A 10 27.65 7.33 2.45
N LEU A 11 26.60 6.49 2.36
CA LEU A 11 25.18 6.91 2.36
C LEU A 11 24.54 7.00 3.76
N GLY A 12 25.24 6.68 4.85
CA GLY A 12 24.71 6.76 6.22
C GLY A 12 23.59 5.75 6.57
N ILE A 13 23.15 4.94 5.62
CA ILE A 13 22.10 3.92 5.79
C ILE A 13 22.68 2.69 6.52
N GLN A 14 22.34 2.52 7.80
CA GLN A 14 22.67 1.29 8.54
C GLN A 14 21.75 0.13 8.15
N ALA A 15 22.08 -0.57 7.06
CA ALA A 15 21.49 -1.87 6.74
C ALA A 15 22.26 -3.00 7.45
N SER A 16 21.66 -3.62 8.47
CA SER A 16 22.23 -4.80 9.14
C SER A 16 22.08 -6.07 8.29
N PHE A 17 22.94 -6.24 7.29
CA PHE A 17 23.01 -7.45 6.48
C PHE A 17 23.64 -8.62 7.26
N ARG A 18 22.80 -9.43 7.93
CA ARG A 18 23.21 -10.77 8.38
C ARG A 18 23.20 -11.74 7.20
N ILE A 19 24.38 -11.96 6.60
CA ILE A 19 24.59 -13.02 5.61
C ILE A 19 24.60 -14.38 6.33
N GLY A 20 23.44 -15.05 6.35
CA GLY A 20 23.33 -16.43 6.80
C GLY A 20 23.83 -17.39 5.72
N LEU A 21 25.05 -17.89 5.87
CA LEU A 21 25.67 -18.82 4.92
C LEU A 21 25.10 -20.24 5.13
N VAL A 22 24.00 -20.57 4.43
CA VAL A 22 23.40 -21.91 4.42
C VAL A 22 23.87 -22.65 3.17
N LEU A 23 24.76 -23.62 3.37
CA LEU A 23 25.25 -24.49 2.30
C LEU A 23 24.13 -25.44 1.81
N PRO A 24 23.80 -25.48 0.49
CA PRO A 24 22.87 -26.46 -0.03
C PRO A 24 23.51 -27.86 -0.02
N ARG A 25 22.86 -28.82 0.64
CA ARG A 25 23.18 -30.24 0.51
C ARG A 25 22.74 -30.73 -0.87
N VAL A 26 23.70 -30.89 -1.78
CA VAL A 26 23.48 -31.59 -3.05
C VAL A 26 23.25 -33.08 -2.74
N VAL A 27 22.05 -33.58 -3.07
CA VAL A 27 21.74 -35.01 -3.03
C VAL A 27 22.30 -35.65 -4.30
N ALA A 28 23.41 -36.38 -4.17
CA ALA A 28 24.01 -37.12 -5.27
C ALA A 28 23.43 -38.54 -5.35
N SER A 29 22.67 -38.82 -6.42
CA SER A 29 22.26 -40.18 -6.77
C SER A 29 22.87 -40.59 -8.11
N THR A 30 23.94 -41.40 -8.06
CA THR A 30 24.25 -42.56 -8.93
C THR A 30 25.72 -42.91 -8.76
N GLU A 31 26.03 -44.12 -8.31
CA GLU A 31 27.38 -44.65 -8.33
C GLU A 31 27.81 -45.00 -9.76
N ARG A 32 29.06 -44.66 -10.12
CA ARG A 32 29.98 -45.59 -10.81
C ARG A 32 31.42 -45.08 -10.80
N GLN A 33 32.32 -46.05 -10.78
CA GLN A 33 33.78 -45.95 -10.69
C GLN A 33 34.43 -44.95 -11.66
N ILE A 34 35.49 -44.28 -11.21
CA ILE A 34 36.86 -44.36 -11.77
C ILE A 34 37.84 -43.71 -10.77
N SER A 35 39.11 -44.13 -10.80
CA SER A 35 40.13 -43.81 -9.79
C SER A 35 41.16 -42.77 -10.29
N SER A 36 41.68 -42.01 -9.31
CA SER A 36 43.00 -41.38 -9.22
C SER A 36 43.45 -40.21 -10.13
N THR A 37 44.24 -39.32 -9.51
CA THR A 37 44.99 -38.17 -10.08
C THR A 37 44.11 -36.98 -10.53
N VAL A 38 44.48 -35.70 -10.35
CA VAL A 38 45.81 -35.05 -10.22
C VAL A 38 45.85 -34.01 -9.08
N LEU A 39 47.01 -33.88 -8.43
CA LEU A 39 47.36 -32.89 -7.40
C LEU A 39 48.09 -31.65 -7.99
N LYS A 40 48.09 -30.53 -7.24
CA LYS A 40 48.94 -29.30 -7.35
C LYS A 40 48.47 -28.14 -8.24
N ARG A 41 48.05 -27.05 -7.59
CA ARG A 41 48.84 -25.81 -7.34
C ARG A 41 48.06 -24.97 -6.31
N ALA A 42 48.57 -24.77 -5.09
CA ALA A 42 49.55 -23.73 -4.71
C ALA A 42 48.98 -22.32 -4.98
N SER A 43 48.32 -21.64 -4.03
CA SER A 43 48.77 -21.11 -2.72
C SER A 43 49.42 -19.73 -2.82
N GLU A 44 48.76 -18.71 -2.26
CA GLU A 44 49.41 -17.61 -1.54
C GLU A 44 48.36 -16.83 -0.73
N SER A 45 48.53 -16.77 0.59
CA SER A 45 47.69 -15.97 1.49
C SER A 45 48.57 -15.32 2.55
N VAL A 46 48.69 -13.99 2.48
CA VAL A 46 49.37 -13.19 3.51
C VAL A 46 48.41 -12.97 4.67
N SER A 47 48.87 -13.32 5.87
CA SER A 47 48.19 -13.12 7.14
C SER A 47 48.55 -11.76 7.74
N PHE A 48 47.61 -11.14 8.47
CA PHE A 48 47.96 -10.28 9.60
C PHE A 48 46.87 -10.25 10.67
N SER A 49 47.30 -10.16 11.92
CA SER A 49 46.51 -10.32 13.15
C SER A 49 45.86 -9.02 13.64
N PHE A 50 44.89 -9.11 14.54
CA PHE A 50 45.09 -8.62 15.93
C PHE A 50 44.09 -9.23 16.94
N ALA A 51 44.49 -9.26 18.20
CA ALA A 51 43.82 -9.95 19.32
C ALA A 51 43.05 -8.98 20.25
N PRO A 52 42.23 -9.48 21.22
CA PRO A 52 41.25 -8.66 21.95
C PRO A 52 41.72 -8.17 23.34
N TYR A 53 40.96 -7.21 23.88
CA TYR A 53 40.89 -6.75 25.28
C TYR A 53 39.37 -6.59 25.59
N ILE A 54 38.80 -6.86 26.77
CA ILE A 54 39.25 -6.77 28.18
C ILE A 54 38.78 -8.00 29.01
N ASN A 55 39.44 -8.24 30.16
CA ASN A 55 39.23 -9.35 31.11
C ASN A 55 38.61 -8.93 32.46
N GLY A 56 38.00 -9.88 33.18
CA GLY A 56 37.77 -9.87 34.65
C GLY A 56 36.57 -9.05 35.16
N PHE A 57 35.95 -9.28 36.33
CA PHE A 57 36.03 -10.27 37.45
C PHE A 57 34.59 -10.33 38.07
N GLY A 58 34.12 -11.31 38.85
CA GLY A 58 34.69 -12.55 39.39
C GLY A 58 33.64 -13.37 40.20
N PHE A 59 34.05 -14.56 40.66
CA PHE A 59 33.31 -15.52 41.51
C PHE A 59 33.03 -14.96 42.95
N SER A 60 32.23 -15.55 43.86
CA SER A 60 31.72 -16.93 44.07
C SER A 60 30.40 -16.91 44.90
N SER A 61 29.54 -17.93 44.85
CA SER A 61 29.52 -19.11 45.77
C SER A 61 28.11 -19.78 45.69
N LEU A 62 27.72 -20.91 46.30
CA LEU A 62 28.35 -21.93 47.18
C LEU A 62 27.57 -23.28 47.05
N SER A 63 28.25 -24.42 47.25
CA SER A 63 27.76 -25.78 47.65
C SER A 63 26.44 -26.38 47.09
N ASN A 64 26.40 -27.50 46.35
CA ASN A 64 26.89 -28.90 46.58
C ASN A 64 25.93 -29.85 47.33
N TRP A 65 25.25 -30.75 46.59
CA TRP A 65 25.03 -32.21 46.80
C TRP A 65 24.01 -32.68 45.71
N SER A 66 24.09 -33.78 44.95
CA SER A 66 25.06 -34.90 44.81
C SER A 66 24.95 -35.61 43.43
N ARG A 67 26.04 -36.33 43.07
CA ARG A 67 26.22 -37.54 42.23
C ARG A 67 24.98 -38.37 41.80
N SER A 68 24.99 -39.24 40.77
CA SER A 68 25.83 -39.50 39.55
C SER A 68 25.30 -40.78 38.83
N TYR A 69 25.41 -40.89 37.47
CA TYR A 69 25.12 -42.09 36.61
C TYR A 69 23.64 -42.60 36.63
N GLU A 70 23.03 -43.27 35.63
CA GLU A 70 23.42 -44.01 34.39
C GLU A 70 22.20 -43.95 33.40
N SER A 71 22.31 -43.50 32.13
CA SER A 71 22.52 -44.25 30.85
C SER A 71 21.28 -44.77 30.04
N PHE A 72 21.28 -44.52 28.72
CA PHE A 72 20.41 -45.07 27.63
C PHE A 72 18.93 -44.58 27.47
N PRO A 73 18.29 -44.73 26.28
CA PRO A 73 18.77 -44.32 24.95
C PRO A 73 17.71 -43.53 24.13
N THR A 74 18.04 -43.25 22.86
CA THR A 74 17.26 -42.55 21.83
C THR A 74 15.88 -43.13 21.50
N GLU A 75 14.87 -42.28 21.27
CA GLU A 75 14.03 -42.35 20.06
C GLU A 75 13.21 -41.07 19.79
N THR A 76 13.19 -40.62 18.52
CA THR A 76 12.44 -39.44 18.05
C THR A 76 11.21 -39.88 17.26
N SER A 77 10.01 -39.52 17.72
CA SER A 77 8.76 -39.83 17.01
C SER A 77 8.25 -38.65 16.17
N ILE A 78 8.60 -38.65 14.88
CA ILE A 78 7.95 -37.79 13.87
C ILE A 78 7.08 -38.69 12.99
N ARG A 79 5.77 -38.42 12.93
CA ARG A 79 4.85 -39.08 12.00
C ARG A 79 4.53 -38.14 10.84
N TYR A 80 4.94 -38.50 9.63
CA TYR A 80 4.42 -37.91 8.40
C TYR A 80 3.37 -38.84 7.79
N PHE A 81 2.18 -38.32 7.50
CA PHE A 81 1.21 -38.98 6.61
C PHE A 81 1.48 -38.52 5.18
N HIS A 82 1.94 -39.43 4.32
CA HIS A 82 1.83 -39.27 2.87
C HIS A 82 0.72 -40.17 2.35
N ALA A 83 -0.22 -39.56 1.62
CA ALA A 83 -1.17 -40.29 0.80
C ALA A 83 -0.53 -40.63 -0.56
N SER A 84 -0.85 -41.81 -1.10
CA SER A 84 -0.57 -42.19 -2.48
C SER A 84 -1.80 -42.86 -3.12
N ARG A 85 -1.81 -42.91 -4.45
CA ARG A 85 -2.99 -43.04 -5.31
C ARG A 85 -3.30 -44.50 -5.71
N GLU A 86 -4.57 -44.71 -6.13
CA GLU A 86 -5.06 -45.76 -7.05
C GLU A 86 -4.98 -47.22 -6.55
N THR A 87 -6.09 -47.97 -6.45
CA THR A 87 -6.80 -48.57 -7.60
C THR A 87 -8.07 -49.33 -7.16
N LEU A 88 -8.99 -49.58 -8.09
CA LEU A 88 -10.20 -50.39 -7.91
C LEU A 88 -9.91 -51.91 -7.92
N ALA A 89 -10.38 -52.69 -6.93
CA ALA A 89 -10.92 -54.06 -7.12
C ALA A 89 -11.33 -54.76 -5.80
N LYS A 90 -12.61 -55.16 -5.71
CA LYS A 90 -13.23 -56.30 -4.95
C LYS A 90 -14.76 -56.03 -4.96
N ARG A 91 -15.62 -56.68 -5.75
CA ARG A 91 -16.03 -58.11 -5.76
C ARG A 91 -16.29 -58.70 -4.37
N LYS A 92 -17.57 -59.07 -4.17
CA LYS A 92 -18.13 -60.24 -3.43
C LYS A 92 -17.49 -60.62 -2.08
N GLU A 93 -18.23 -60.92 -1.02
CA GLU A 93 -19.63 -61.36 -0.85
C GLU A 93 -20.24 -60.69 0.39
N ASP A 94 -21.57 -60.71 0.52
CA ASP A 94 -22.19 -61.13 1.79
C ASP A 94 -23.66 -61.51 1.55
N ALA A 95 -24.09 -62.57 2.22
CA ALA A 95 -25.42 -63.17 2.10
C ALA A 95 -26.28 -62.90 3.35
N ASP A 96 -27.56 -63.25 3.24
CA ASP A 96 -28.51 -63.42 4.34
C ASP A 96 -28.85 -62.22 5.24
N ARG A 97 -29.97 -61.58 4.89
CA ARG A 97 -31.10 -61.57 5.84
C ARG A 97 -32.47 -61.56 5.14
N LEU A 98 -33.25 -62.58 5.48
CA LEU A 98 -34.59 -62.86 4.98
C LEU A 98 -35.63 -61.90 5.58
N LEU A 99 -36.52 -61.33 4.76
CA LEU A 99 -37.89 -60.98 5.16
C LEU A 99 -38.87 -61.26 4.01
N SER A 100 -40.15 -61.43 4.36
CA SER A 100 -41.04 -62.41 3.74
C SER A 100 -42.04 -61.90 2.69
N HIS A 101 -42.54 -62.84 1.89
CA HIS A 101 -43.61 -62.66 0.90
C HIS A 101 -44.94 -62.14 1.51
N ARG A 102 -45.20 -60.84 1.34
CA ARG A 102 -46.51 -60.16 1.24
C ARG A 102 -46.16 -58.72 0.84
N GLU A 103 -46.59 -58.12 -0.28
CA GLU A 103 -47.84 -58.26 -1.02
C GLU A 103 -47.62 -58.10 -2.55
N ARG A 104 -48.31 -58.91 -3.36
CA ARG A 104 -48.35 -58.75 -4.83
C ARG A 104 -49.69 -58.16 -5.26
N LYS A 105 -49.65 -57.30 -6.29
CA LYS A 105 -50.77 -56.66 -7.03
C LYS A 105 -51.43 -55.44 -6.35
N LYS A 106 -51.08 -54.24 -6.86
CA LYS A 106 -52.02 -53.29 -7.50
C LYS A 106 -51.27 -52.07 -8.02
N GLN A 107 -51.20 -51.93 -9.35
CA GLN A 107 -51.45 -50.69 -10.13
C GLN A 107 -50.95 -50.87 -11.57
N THR A 108 -51.85 -51.34 -12.44
CA THR A 108 -51.73 -51.18 -13.89
C THR A 108 -52.73 -50.13 -14.33
N VAL A 109 -52.25 -48.97 -14.77
CA VAL A 109 -53.08 -47.94 -15.41
C VAL A 109 -52.80 -47.98 -16.91
N LYS A 110 -53.85 -48.19 -17.72
CA LYS A 110 -53.78 -48.09 -19.19
C LYS A 110 -54.72 -46.99 -19.68
N THR A 111 -54.15 -45.87 -20.11
CA THR A 111 -54.85 -44.80 -20.84
C THR A 111 -55.09 -45.23 -22.29
N LYS A 112 -56.25 -44.86 -22.87
CA LYS A 112 -56.64 -45.16 -24.26
C LYS A 112 -56.64 -43.89 -25.15
N GLY A 113 -56.13 -44.04 -26.37
CA GLY A 113 -56.53 -43.27 -27.57
C GLY A 113 -55.85 -41.90 -27.74
N LYS A 114 -55.46 -41.47 -28.95
CA LYS A 114 -56.05 -41.74 -30.28
C LYS A 114 -54.98 -41.80 -31.38
N PHE A 115 -55.30 -42.53 -32.45
CA PHE A 115 -54.48 -42.62 -33.66
C PHE A 115 -54.90 -41.52 -34.65
N SER A 116 -53.94 -40.87 -35.31
CA SER A 116 -54.19 -39.96 -36.44
C SER A 116 -53.15 -40.22 -37.54
N LYS A 117 -53.61 -40.35 -38.79
CA LYS A 117 -52.76 -40.64 -39.95
C LYS A 117 -51.94 -39.41 -40.35
N ARG A 118 -50.66 -39.61 -40.68
CA ARG A 118 -49.89 -38.67 -41.50
C ARG A 118 -49.02 -39.42 -42.50
N GLU A 119 -48.83 -38.84 -43.67
CA GLU A 119 -48.36 -39.50 -44.89
C GLU A 119 -46.83 -39.72 -44.91
N LYS A 120 -46.39 -40.73 -45.66
CA LYS A 120 -44.95 -40.97 -45.92
C LYS A 120 -44.43 -39.94 -46.94
N LYS A 121 -43.34 -39.25 -46.59
CA LYS A 121 -42.45 -38.60 -47.57
C LYS A 121 -40.98 -38.96 -47.30
N THR A 122 -40.43 -39.73 -48.25
CA THR A 122 -39.03 -39.76 -48.72
C THR A 122 -37.88 -39.73 -47.72
N ASP A 123 -37.10 -40.80 -47.75
CA ASP A 123 -35.88 -41.02 -46.97
C ASP A 123 -34.78 -39.98 -47.26
N LYS A 124 -34.34 -39.29 -46.21
CA LYS A 124 -32.96 -38.81 -46.02
C LYS A 124 -32.61 -39.01 -44.54
N PRO A 125 -31.43 -39.57 -44.20
CA PRO A 125 -31.03 -39.69 -42.81
C PRO A 125 -30.86 -38.29 -42.19
N PRO A 126 -31.29 -38.06 -40.93
CA PRO A 126 -30.96 -36.83 -40.23
C PRO A 126 -29.45 -36.78 -40.00
N VAL A 127 -28.81 -35.72 -40.48
CA VAL A 127 -27.43 -35.41 -40.09
C VAL A 127 -27.42 -35.15 -38.59
N GLU A 128 -26.55 -35.83 -37.85
CA GLU A 128 -26.34 -35.57 -36.43
C GLU A 128 -25.84 -34.13 -36.25
N ALA A 129 -26.73 -33.23 -35.85
CA ALA A 129 -26.33 -31.90 -35.41
C ALA A 129 -25.55 -32.07 -34.08
N PRO A 130 -24.30 -31.57 -33.98
CA PRO A 130 -23.53 -31.71 -32.76
C PRO A 130 -24.27 -31.06 -31.59
N TYR A 131 -24.30 -31.76 -30.45
CA TYR A 131 -24.94 -31.28 -29.22
C TYR A 131 -24.30 -29.95 -28.78
N VAL A 132 -25.02 -28.85 -28.98
CA VAL A 132 -24.65 -27.54 -28.43
C VAL A 132 -25.25 -27.45 -27.03
N PRO A 133 -24.45 -27.49 -25.94
CA PRO A 133 -24.99 -27.32 -24.60
C PRO A 133 -25.65 -25.94 -24.49
N PRO A 134 -26.76 -25.80 -23.75
CA PRO A 134 -27.42 -24.53 -23.57
C PRO A 134 -26.42 -23.54 -22.96
N ARG A 135 -26.17 -22.44 -23.68
CA ARG A 135 -25.28 -21.38 -23.18
C ARG A 135 -25.85 -20.89 -21.85
N LEU A 136 -25.11 -21.14 -20.76
CA LEU A 136 -25.28 -20.40 -19.51
C LEU A 136 -25.43 -18.93 -19.87
N LYS A 137 -26.52 -18.30 -19.44
CA LYS A 137 -26.67 -16.85 -19.54
C LYS A 137 -25.47 -16.26 -18.81
N ARG A 138 -24.48 -15.77 -19.56
CA ARG A 138 -23.44 -14.92 -18.99
C ARG A 138 -24.18 -13.78 -18.30
N LEU A 139 -24.01 -13.67 -16.98
CA LEU A 139 -24.23 -12.39 -16.30
C LEU A 139 -23.55 -11.33 -17.17
N ALA A 140 -24.25 -10.22 -17.40
CA ALA A 140 -23.79 -9.22 -18.35
C ALA A 140 -22.34 -8.85 -18.01
N LYS A 141 -21.46 -8.82 -19.03
CA LYS A 141 -20.11 -8.32 -18.83
C LYS A 141 -20.26 -6.88 -18.34
N GLY A 142 -20.07 -6.64 -17.05
CA GLY A 142 -20.08 -5.31 -16.47
C GLY A 142 -19.17 -4.41 -17.29
N LEU A 143 -19.64 -3.22 -17.66
CA LEU A 143 -18.91 -2.28 -18.50
C LEU A 143 -17.56 -1.96 -17.85
N PRO A 144 -16.43 -2.45 -18.39
CA PRO A 144 -15.14 -2.28 -17.72
C PRO A 144 -14.77 -0.79 -17.74
N GLY A 145 -14.51 -0.24 -16.56
CA GLY A 145 -14.01 1.14 -16.40
C GLY A 145 -15.06 2.23 -16.15
N LYS A 146 -16.37 1.95 -16.16
CA LYS A 146 -17.33 2.95 -15.66
C LYS A 146 -17.10 3.19 -14.16
N THR A 147 -16.81 4.43 -13.80
CA THR A 147 -16.78 4.89 -12.42
C THR A 147 -18.10 5.58 -12.11
N VAL A 148 -18.73 5.22 -10.99
CA VAL A 148 -19.98 5.79 -10.52
C VAL A 148 -19.71 6.70 -9.34
N ASP A 149 -20.13 7.96 -9.47
CA ASP A 149 -20.12 8.91 -8.38
C ASP A 149 -21.31 8.65 -7.45
N ILE A 150 -21.08 8.60 -6.14
CA ILE A 150 -22.09 8.40 -5.09
C ILE A 150 -22.09 9.62 -4.16
N PHE A 151 -23.28 10.16 -3.88
CA PHE A 151 -23.49 11.38 -3.09
C PHE A 151 -24.48 11.12 -1.94
N GLU A 152 -24.46 11.98 -0.91
CA GLU A 152 -25.38 11.90 0.24
C GLU A 152 -26.83 12.12 -0.22
N GLY A 153 -27.76 11.23 0.19
CA GLY A 153 -29.16 11.31 -0.21
C GLY A 153 -29.53 10.61 -1.53
N MET A 154 -28.61 9.89 -2.17
CA MET A 154 -28.89 9.11 -3.38
C MET A 154 -30.00 8.06 -3.17
N THR A 155 -30.90 7.93 -4.15
CA THR A 155 -31.97 6.91 -4.15
C THR A 155 -31.57 5.62 -4.88
N LEU A 156 -32.26 4.51 -4.57
CA LEU A 156 -32.01 3.21 -5.22
C LEU A 156 -32.20 3.27 -6.75
N LEU A 157 -33.21 4.03 -7.19
CA LEU A 157 -33.51 4.23 -8.62
C LEU A 157 -32.40 5.00 -9.35
N GLU A 158 -31.76 5.96 -8.70
CA GLU A 158 -30.61 6.69 -9.26
C GLU A 158 -29.36 5.80 -9.32
N LEU A 159 -29.12 5.00 -8.28
CA LEU A 159 -28.04 4.03 -8.27
C LEU A 159 -28.21 3.00 -9.39
N SER A 160 -29.43 2.49 -9.61
CA SER A 160 -29.78 1.64 -10.76
C SER A 160 -29.46 2.31 -12.10
N LYS A 161 -29.87 3.56 -12.31
CA LYS A 161 -29.58 4.32 -13.54
C LYS A 161 -28.08 4.55 -13.78
N ARG A 162 -27.30 4.83 -12.71
CA ARG A 162 -25.85 5.06 -12.81
C ARG A 162 -25.04 3.78 -13.02
N THR A 163 -25.40 2.70 -12.33
CA THR A 163 -24.76 1.37 -12.46
C THR A 163 -25.15 0.64 -13.73
N GLY A 164 -26.36 0.87 -14.25
CA GLY A 164 -26.93 0.15 -15.39
C GLY A 164 -27.58 -1.19 -15.00
N GLU A 165 -27.66 -1.50 -13.71
CA GLU A 165 -28.30 -2.72 -13.18
C GLU A 165 -29.77 -2.51 -12.84
N SER A 166 -30.55 -3.59 -12.87
CA SER A 166 -31.98 -3.54 -12.53
C SER A 166 -32.20 -3.35 -11.03
N VAL A 167 -33.22 -2.56 -10.65
CA VAL A 167 -33.57 -2.28 -9.24
C VAL A 167 -33.76 -3.58 -8.43
N ALA A 168 -34.39 -4.61 -9.01
CA ALA A 168 -34.58 -5.92 -8.36
C ALA A 168 -33.27 -6.63 -7.97
N VAL A 169 -32.20 -6.48 -8.77
CA VAL A 169 -30.88 -7.01 -8.41
C VAL A 169 -30.31 -6.25 -7.21
N LEU A 170 -30.37 -4.91 -7.24
CA LEU A 170 -29.92 -4.09 -6.11
C LEU A 170 -30.67 -4.39 -4.82
N GLN A 171 -32.00 -4.54 -4.89
CA GLN A 171 -32.85 -4.96 -3.77
C GLN A 171 -32.41 -6.30 -3.18
N SER A 172 -32.11 -7.29 -4.03
CA SER A 172 -31.62 -8.60 -3.54
C SER A 172 -30.27 -8.51 -2.81
N ILE A 173 -29.38 -7.61 -3.25
CA ILE A 173 -28.09 -7.38 -2.59
C ILE A 173 -28.30 -6.62 -1.26
N LEU A 174 -29.21 -5.64 -1.22
CA LEU A 174 -29.58 -4.89 -0.02
C LEU A 174 -30.12 -5.81 1.09
N ILE A 175 -30.97 -6.78 0.74
CA ILE A 175 -31.46 -7.82 1.66
C ILE A 175 -30.30 -8.67 2.20
N ASN A 176 -29.32 -9.03 1.35
CA ASN A 176 -28.15 -9.80 1.78
C ASN A 176 -27.20 -8.99 2.70
N VAL A 177 -27.15 -7.67 2.55
CA VAL A 177 -26.43 -6.73 3.44
C VAL A 177 -27.19 -6.52 4.77
N GLY A 178 -28.47 -6.89 4.83
CA GLY A 178 -29.28 -6.84 6.05
C GLY A 178 -29.98 -5.50 6.29
N GLU A 179 -29.99 -4.58 5.33
CA GLU A 179 -30.75 -3.33 5.46
C GLU A 179 -32.20 -3.48 4.97
N THR A 180 -33.13 -2.95 5.78
CA THR A 180 -34.56 -2.89 5.47
C THR A 180 -34.88 -1.57 4.75
N PHE A 181 -35.27 -1.66 3.48
CA PHE A 181 -35.78 -0.53 2.69
C PHE A 181 -37.29 -0.66 2.48
N SER A 182 -38.02 0.45 2.40
CA SER A 182 -39.49 0.46 2.27
C SER A 182 -39.95 0.78 0.85
N SER A 183 -39.17 1.59 0.12
CA SER A 183 -39.50 2.12 -1.20
C SER A 183 -38.25 2.27 -2.07
N GLU A 184 -38.43 2.26 -3.40
CA GLU A 184 -37.36 2.51 -4.38
C GLU A 184 -36.90 3.98 -4.39
N PHE A 185 -37.67 4.86 -3.75
CA PHE A 185 -37.42 6.30 -3.60
C PHE A 185 -36.80 6.67 -2.25
N ASP A 186 -36.58 5.70 -1.34
CA ASP A 186 -35.92 5.97 -0.07
C ASP A 186 -34.45 6.34 -0.32
N THR A 187 -33.93 7.29 0.47
CA THR A 187 -32.53 7.72 0.43
C THR A 187 -31.63 6.68 1.10
N ILE A 188 -30.56 6.27 0.42
CA ILE A 188 -29.61 5.27 0.90
C ILE A 188 -28.35 5.96 1.43
N SER A 189 -27.74 5.39 2.48
CA SER A 189 -26.45 5.89 2.98
C SER A 189 -25.33 5.68 1.96
N VAL A 190 -24.37 6.61 1.89
CA VAL A 190 -23.21 6.54 0.96
C VAL A 190 -22.43 5.24 1.12
N ASP A 191 -22.35 4.73 2.35
CA ASP A 191 -21.72 3.46 2.71
C ASP A 191 -22.40 2.25 2.04
N VAL A 192 -23.73 2.17 2.10
CA VAL A 192 -24.50 1.06 1.53
C VAL A 192 -24.52 1.15 0.01
N ALA A 193 -24.61 2.36 -0.54
CA ALA A 193 -24.46 2.60 -1.96
C ALA A 193 -23.08 2.14 -2.49
N GLU A 194 -21.99 2.35 -1.74
CA GLU A 194 -20.67 1.78 -2.08
C GLU A 194 -20.67 0.26 -2.03
N LEU A 195 -21.24 -0.37 -0.98
CA LEU A 195 -21.34 -1.83 -0.86
C LEU A 195 -22.09 -2.47 -2.04
N LEU A 196 -23.23 -1.89 -2.45
CA LEU A 196 -23.99 -2.35 -3.61
C LEU A 196 -23.14 -2.29 -4.89
N ALA A 197 -22.47 -1.17 -5.14
CA ALA A 197 -21.61 -0.99 -6.31
C ALA A 197 -20.38 -1.92 -6.31
N MET A 198 -19.86 -2.28 -5.14
CA MET A 198 -18.78 -3.26 -5.00
C MET A 198 -19.19 -4.68 -5.38
N GLU A 199 -20.37 -5.15 -4.95
CA GLU A 199 -20.82 -6.51 -5.27
C GLU A 199 -21.14 -6.67 -6.77
N ILE A 200 -21.59 -5.59 -7.43
CA ILE A 200 -21.75 -5.52 -8.90
C ILE A 200 -20.38 -5.48 -9.61
N GLY A 201 -19.31 -5.08 -8.92
CA GLY A 201 -17.95 -4.97 -9.47
C GLY A 201 -17.66 -3.65 -10.17
N ILE A 202 -18.35 -2.57 -9.81
CA ILE A 202 -18.19 -1.22 -10.37
C ILE A 202 -17.16 -0.43 -9.52
N ASN A 203 -16.51 0.56 -10.15
CA ASN A 203 -15.64 1.50 -9.44
C ASN A 203 -16.46 2.68 -8.90
N VAL A 204 -16.21 3.06 -7.65
CA VAL A 204 -16.95 4.10 -6.94
C VAL A 204 -16.04 5.29 -6.69
N ARG A 205 -16.57 6.49 -6.83
CA ARG A 205 -16.03 7.70 -6.22
C ARG A 205 -17.07 8.27 -5.27
N ARG A 206 -16.70 8.49 -4.00
CA ARG A 206 -17.55 9.20 -3.05
C ARG A 206 -17.46 10.69 -3.36
N GLN A 207 -18.55 11.26 -3.86
CA GLN A 207 -18.74 12.71 -3.86
C GLN A 207 -19.19 13.10 -2.45
N HIS A 208 -18.22 13.58 -1.69
CA HIS A 208 -18.47 14.16 -0.39
C HIS A 208 -19.15 15.52 -0.54
N SER A 209 -20.19 15.77 0.25
CA SER A 209 -20.80 17.09 0.29
C SER A 209 -19.81 18.11 0.84
N THR A 210 -19.46 19.10 0.03
CA THR A 210 -18.79 20.33 0.48
C THR A 210 -19.78 21.30 1.14
N GLU A 211 -21.08 21.02 1.03
CA GLU A 211 -22.12 21.78 1.70
C GLU A 211 -22.20 21.37 3.17
N GLY A 212 -22.33 22.38 4.02
CA GLY A 212 -22.41 22.27 5.48
C GLY A 212 -22.94 23.55 6.06
N SER A 213 -23.42 23.49 7.30
CA SER A 213 -23.94 24.67 7.97
C SER A 213 -22.83 25.63 8.41
N GLU A 214 -21.62 25.11 8.66
CA GLU A 214 -20.47 25.86 9.17
C GLU A 214 -19.25 25.68 8.26
N ILE A 215 -19.23 26.42 7.16
CA ILE A 215 -18.06 26.59 6.29
C ILE A 215 -17.21 27.74 6.83
N LEU A 216 -16.03 27.43 7.37
CA LEU A 216 -15.11 28.39 7.97
C LEU A 216 -13.80 28.48 7.18
N PRO A 217 -13.07 29.61 7.23
CA PRO A 217 -11.70 29.68 6.72
C PRO A 217 -10.83 28.67 7.47
N ARG A 218 -9.91 28.02 6.77
CA ARG A 218 -9.00 27.02 7.36
C ARG A 218 -7.54 27.33 7.02
N PRO A 219 -6.57 26.88 7.83
CA PRO A 219 -5.16 27.05 7.51
C PRO A 219 -4.78 26.24 6.25
N PRO A 220 -3.81 26.74 5.45
CA PRO A 220 -3.29 26.02 4.29
C PRO A 220 -2.47 24.80 4.72
N VAL A 221 -2.56 23.72 3.94
CA VAL A 221 -1.66 22.58 4.00
C VAL A 221 -0.62 22.73 2.89
N VAL A 222 0.65 22.81 3.27
CA VAL A 222 1.78 23.15 2.39
C VAL A 222 2.77 21.99 2.35
N THR A 223 3.14 21.49 1.17
CA THR A 223 4.19 20.46 1.03
C THR A 223 5.48 21.06 0.53
N VAL A 224 6.61 20.62 1.09
CA VAL A 224 7.93 21.10 0.67
C VAL A 224 8.61 20.07 -0.24
N MET A 225 8.90 20.49 -1.46
CA MET A 225 9.48 19.67 -2.53
C MET A 225 10.78 20.29 -3.07
N GLY A 226 11.51 19.52 -3.87
CA GLY A 226 12.84 19.88 -4.39
C GLY A 226 13.85 18.74 -4.27
N HIS A 227 15.02 18.97 -4.85
CA HIS A 227 16.13 18.04 -4.92
C HIS A 227 16.69 17.68 -3.53
N VAL A 228 17.49 16.59 -3.49
CA VAL A 228 18.38 16.30 -2.36
C VAL A 228 19.36 17.46 -2.16
N ASP A 229 19.80 17.69 -0.91
CA ASP A 229 20.74 18.74 -0.50
C ASP A 229 20.37 20.20 -0.81
N HIS A 230 19.18 20.48 -1.35
CA HIS A 230 18.63 21.84 -1.45
C HIS A 230 18.19 22.44 -0.09
N GLY A 231 18.35 21.70 1.01
CA GLY A 231 18.10 22.19 2.37
C GLY A 231 16.64 22.24 2.79
N LYS A 232 15.78 21.35 2.26
CA LYS A 232 14.36 21.25 2.61
C LYS A 232 14.13 21.01 4.11
N THR A 233 14.72 19.95 4.65
CA THR A 233 14.63 19.63 6.08
C THR A 233 15.22 20.75 6.95
N SER A 234 16.29 21.41 6.49
CA SER A 234 16.87 22.57 7.17
C SER A 234 15.94 23.78 7.20
N LEU A 235 15.21 24.04 6.10
CA LEU A 235 14.20 25.11 6.01
C LEU A 235 13.04 24.81 6.95
N LEU A 236 12.56 23.57 6.97
CA LEU A 236 11.49 23.13 7.88
C LEU A 236 11.94 23.16 9.35
N ASP A 237 13.18 22.80 9.65
CA ASP A 237 13.78 22.92 10.99
C ASP A 237 13.82 24.37 11.46
N ALA A 238 14.23 25.29 10.58
CA ALA A 238 14.26 26.72 10.87
C ALA A 238 12.85 27.28 11.16
N LEU A 239 11.85 26.93 10.34
CA LEU A 239 10.44 27.29 10.56
C LEU A 239 9.86 26.67 11.85
N ARG A 240 10.30 25.46 12.22
CA ARG A 240 9.91 24.79 13.49
C ARG A 240 10.58 25.38 14.73
N ASN A 241 11.66 26.16 14.58
CA ASN A 241 12.61 26.45 15.65
C ASN A 241 13.16 25.16 16.33
N THR A 242 13.37 24.09 15.55
CA THR A 242 13.91 22.80 16.03
C THR A 242 15.10 22.33 15.20
N SER A 243 15.75 21.24 15.63
CA SER A 243 16.77 20.56 14.82
C SER A 243 16.48 19.07 14.76
N VAL A 244 15.65 18.68 13.78
CA VAL A 244 15.31 17.30 13.43
C VAL A 244 16.35 16.73 12.48
N ALA A 245 16.83 17.50 11.50
CA ALA A 245 17.83 17.06 10.51
C ALA A 245 19.13 16.54 11.15
N ALA A 246 19.56 17.13 12.28
CA ALA A 246 20.74 16.68 13.02
C ALA A 246 20.51 15.39 13.86
N ARG A 247 19.25 14.95 13.99
CA ARG A 247 18.83 13.76 14.75
C ARG A 247 18.39 12.60 13.86
N GLU A 248 18.07 12.86 12.59
CA GLU A 248 17.72 11.81 11.62
C GLU A 248 18.95 10.97 11.22
N ALA A 249 18.76 9.66 11.09
CA ALA A 249 19.83 8.73 10.72
C ALA A 249 20.28 8.99 9.28
N GLY A 250 21.56 9.36 9.12
CA GLY A 250 22.13 9.76 7.82
C GLY A 250 21.87 11.22 7.44
N GLY A 251 21.26 12.04 8.31
CA GLY A 251 21.01 13.47 8.05
C GLY A 251 20.00 13.75 6.94
N ILE A 252 19.18 12.76 6.59
CA ILE A 252 18.16 12.84 5.53
C ILE A 252 16.80 12.43 6.06
N THR A 253 15.76 13.12 5.58
CA THR A 253 14.37 12.76 5.85
C THR A 253 13.98 11.53 5.03
N GLN A 254 13.46 10.51 5.71
CA GLN A 254 13.13 9.19 5.13
C GLN A 254 11.63 8.87 5.17
N HIS A 255 10.86 9.61 5.96
CA HIS A 255 9.44 9.38 6.25
C HIS A 255 8.67 10.71 6.11
N VAL A 256 7.36 10.67 5.89
CA VAL A 256 6.57 11.88 5.60
C VAL A 256 6.05 12.50 6.89
N GLY A 257 6.79 13.49 7.40
CA GLY A 257 6.44 14.21 8.62
C GLY A 257 5.41 15.32 8.38
N ALA A 258 4.50 15.52 9.33
CA ALA A 258 3.57 16.64 9.37
C ALA A 258 3.80 17.51 10.61
N PHE A 259 3.54 18.82 10.53
CA PHE A 259 3.60 19.73 11.67
C PHE A 259 2.83 21.02 11.42
N VAL A 260 2.62 21.81 12.48
CA VAL A 260 1.93 23.10 12.42
C VAL A 260 2.88 24.19 12.89
N VAL A 261 3.02 25.26 12.10
CA VAL A 261 3.65 26.53 12.50
C VAL A 261 2.52 27.51 12.82
N GLY A 262 2.58 28.14 13.99
CA GLY A 262 1.62 29.17 14.39
C GLY A 262 2.23 30.55 14.20
N MET A 263 1.55 31.41 13.44
CA MET A 263 1.96 32.79 13.18
C MET A 263 1.41 33.69 14.30
N PRO A 264 2.26 34.30 15.17
CA PRO A 264 1.77 35.12 16.27
C PRO A 264 1.02 36.37 15.80
N ASP A 265 1.51 36.98 14.72
CA ASP A 265 1.06 38.32 14.27
C ASP A 265 -0.25 38.29 13.49
N SER A 266 -0.53 37.20 12.75
CA SER A 266 -1.78 37.00 12.00
C SER A 266 -2.79 36.11 12.73
N GLY A 267 -2.42 35.51 13.87
CA GLY A 267 -3.26 34.57 14.63
C GLY A 267 -3.63 33.29 13.85
N THR A 268 -3.00 33.06 12.70
CA THR A 268 -3.26 31.96 11.77
C THR A 268 -2.16 30.90 11.88
N SER A 269 -2.39 29.69 11.39
CA SER A 269 -1.36 28.64 11.32
C SER A 269 -1.14 28.14 9.90
N ILE A 270 -0.02 27.46 9.67
CA ILE A 270 0.30 26.76 8.42
C ILE A 270 0.66 25.32 8.77
N THR A 271 0.03 24.35 8.10
CA THR A 271 0.35 22.93 8.26
C THR A 271 1.36 22.54 7.20
N PHE A 272 2.57 22.16 7.59
CA PHE A 272 3.63 21.76 6.67
C PHE A 272 3.78 20.23 6.60
N LEU A 273 3.99 19.73 5.38
CA LEU A 273 4.38 18.36 5.06
C LEU A 273 5.81 18.32 4.53
N ASP A 274 6.63 17.49 5.18
CA ASP A 274 8.00 17.19 4.76
C ASP A 274 8.00 15.98 3.81
N THR A 275 8.55 16.12 2.61
CA THR A 275 8.63 15.01 1.63
C THR A 275 10.07 14.69 1.23
N PRO A 276 10.47 13.41 1.27
CA PRO A 276 11.84 13.01 0.96
C PRO A 276 12.24 13.31 -0.50
N GLY A 277 13.46 13.84 -0.67
CA GLY A 277 13.96 14.30 -1.98
C GLY A 277 14.46 13.20 -2.92
N HIS A 278 14.88 12.05 -2.39
CA HIS A 278 15.54 11.02 -3.21
C HIS A 278 14.60 10.43 -4.28
N ALA A 279 15.14 10.12 -5.46
CA ALA A 279 14.36 9.66 -6.62
C ALA A 279 13.43 8.49 -6.31
N ALA A 280 13.90 7.52 -5.51
CA ALA A 280 13.15 6.36 -5.05
C ALA A 280 11.81 6.67 -4.33
N PHE A 281 11.61 7.89 -3.83
CA PHE A 281 10.39 8.30 -3.12
C PHE A 281 9.42 9.12 -4.00
N SER A 282 9.43 8.95 -5.32
CA SER A 282 8.54 9.71 -6.23
C SER A 282 7.06 9.56 -5.87
N GLU A 283 6.60 8.35 -5.50
CA GLU A 283 5.24 8.09 -5.01
C GLU A 283 4.89 8.87 -3.72
N MET A 284 5.87 9.11 -2.83
CA MET A 284 5.63 9.96 -1.65
C MET A 284 5.45 11.43 -2.04
N ARG A 285 6.20 11.92 -3.04
CA ARG A 285 6.01 13.28 -3.58
C ARG A 285 4.65 13.41 -4.25
N ALA A 286 4.26 12.46 -5.10
CA ALA A 286 2.94 12.44 -5.75
C ALA A 286 1.79 12.49 -4.74
N ARG A 287 1.85 11.67 -3.68
CA ARG A 287 0.88 11.71 -2.56
C ARG A 287 0.91 13.05 -1.81
N GLY A 288 2.11 13.59 -1.55
CA GLY A 288 2.28 14.90 -0.92
C GLY A 288 1.53 16.00 -1.69
N ALA A 289 1.81 16.15 -2.99
CA ALA A 289 1.12 17.13 -3.83
C ALA A 289 -0.41 16.95 -3.82
N ALA A 290 -0.91 15.72 -3.92
CA ALA A 290 -2.35 15.45 -3.99
C ALA A 290 -3.13 15.77 -2.68
N VAL A 291 -2.45 15.89 -1.54
CA VAL A 291 -3.07 16.17 -0.23
C VAL A 291 -2.98 17.65 0.16
N THR A 292 -2.13 18.44 -0.49
CA THR A 292 -1.83 19.83 -0.11
C THR A 292 -2.49 20.87 -1.00
N ASP A 293 -2.70 22.06 -0.43
CA ASP A 293 -3.23 23.23 -1.12
C ASP A 293 -2.14 24.02 -1.86
N ILE A 294 -0.90 23.99 -1.37
CA ILE A 294 0.24 24.73 -1.95
C ILE A 294 1.51 23.85 -1.91
N VAL A 295 2.31 23.91 -2.97
CA VAL A 295 3.65 23.28 -3.02
C VAL A 295 4.73 24.35 -2.89
N VAL A 296 5.62 24.24 -1.90
CA VAL A 296 6.87 25.02 -1.85
C VAL A 296 7.95 24.27 -2.62
N LEU A 297 8.44 24.85 -3.71
CA LEU A 297 9.56 24.34 -4.48
C LEU A 297 10.88 24.95 -3.99
N VAL A 298 11.67 24.16 -3.27
CA VAL A 298 12.97 24.58 -2.76
C VAL A 298 14.07 24.33 -3.80
N VAL A 299 14.67 25.42 -4.27
CA VAL A 299 15.77 25.40 -5.24
C VAL A 299 16.97 26.09 -4.63
N ALA A 300 18.14 25.46 -4.64
CA ALA A 300 19.32 26.08 -4.07
C ALA A 300 19.97 27.07 -5.04
N ALA A 301 20.39 28.23 -4.52
CA ALA A 301 20.99 29.31 -5.30
C ALA A 301 22.39 28.99 -5.86
N ASP A 302 23.08 27.99 -5.30
CA ASP A 302 24.35 27.48 -5.78
C ASP A 302 24.20 26.39 -6.87
N ASP A 303 23.27 25.45 -6.67
CA ASP A 303 23.06 24.32 -7.56
C ASP A 303 22.17 24.67 -8.78
N GLY A 304 21.04 25.33 -8.53
CA GLY A 304 20.01 25.65 -9.52
C GLY A 304 19.00 24.51 -9.76
N VAL A 305 18.35 24.52 -10.93
CA VAL A 305 17.31 23.53 -11.28
C VAL A 305 17.94 22.18 -11.62
N MET A 306 17.49 21.13 -10.93
CA MET A 306 17.98 19.74 -11.03
C MET A 306 16.86 18.78 -11.44
N PRO A 307 17.14 17.55 -11.93
CA PRO A 307 16.10 16.63 -12.42
C PRO A 307 14.97 16.34 -11.43
N GLN A 308 15.27 16.20 -10.12
CA GLN A 308 14.23 16.00 -9.09
C GLN A 308 13.38 17.26 -8.84
N THR A 309 13.88 18.44 -9.20
CA THR A 309 13.10 19.70 -9.22
C THR A 309 12.09 19.66 -10.38
N LEU A 310 12.49 19.13 -11.55
CA LEU A 310 11.57 18.93 -12.69
C LEU A 310 10.48 17.89 -12.36
N GLU A 311 10.84 16.79 -11.68
CA GLU A 311 9.86 15.83 -11.16
C GLU A 311 8.87 16.48 -10.18
N ALA A 312 9.34 17.33 -9.26
CA ALA A 312 8.48 18.05 -8.33
C ALA A 312 7.51 19.01 -9.04
N ILE A 313 8.00 19.74 -10.06
CA ILE A 313 7.16 20.58 -10.93
C ILE A 313 6.10 19.73 -11.66
N ALA A 314 6.48 18.57 -12.19
CA ALA A 314 5.55 17.67 -12.86
C ALA A 314 4.47 17.12 -11.92
N HIS A 315 4.82 16.77 -10.68
CA HIS A 315 3.85 16.35 -9.65
C HIS A 315 2.88 17.47 -9.26
N ALA A 316 3.38 18.69 -9.02
CA ALA A 316 2.55 19.84 -8.69
C ALA A 316 1.57 20.20 -9.83
N ARG A 317 2.05 20.22 -11.08
CA ARG A 317 1.22 20.42 -12.28
C ARG A 317 0.18 19.31 -12.45
N SER A 318 0.55 18.05 -12.21
CA SER A 318 -0.37 16.89 -12.33
C SER A 318 -1.45 16.90 -11.25
N ALA A 319 -1.15 17.41 -10.05
CA ALA A 319 -2.11 17.60 -8.97
C ALA A 319 -2.95 18.89 -9.12
N ASN A 320 -2.59 19.78 -10.07
CA ASN A 320 -3.17 21.11 -10.24
C ASN A 320 -3.09 21.97 -8.96
N VAL A 321 -1.91 21.98 -8.33
CA VAL A 321 -1.64 22.69 -7.07
C VAL A 321 -0.70 23.88 -7.35
N PRO A 322 -1.01 25.10 -6.85
CA PRO A 322 -0.13 26.27 -7.02
C PRO A 322 1.23 26.05 -6.35
N VAL A 323 2.25 26.65 -6.97
CA VAL A 323 3.65 26.54 -6.54
C VAL A 323 4.15 27.89 -6.05
N VAL A 324 4.80 27.90 -4.89
CA VAL A 324 5.61 29.02 -4.40
C VAL A 324 7.08 28.57 -4.40
N VAL A 325 7.99 29.39 -4.93
CA VAL A 325 9.41 29.06 -5.04
C VAL A 325 10.18 29.64 -3.86
N ALA A 326 10.93 28.79 -3.16
CA ALA A 326 11.89 29.20 -2.14
C ALA A 326 13.32 29.00 -2.67
N ILE A 327 13.99 30.09 -3.02
CA ILE A 327 15.39 30.07 -3.46
C ILE A 327 16.28 30.05 -2.21
N ASN A 328 16.82 28.88 -1.85
CA ASN A 328 17.54 28.64 -0.61
C ASN A 328 19.07 28.78 -0.78
N LYS A 329 19.80 28.82 0.34
CA LYS A 329 21.27 28.96 0.43
C LYS A 329 21.80 30.31 -0.10
N CYS A 330 20.99 31.37 -0.10
CA CYS A 330 21.41 32.73 -0.49
C CYS A 330 22.53 33.33 0.39
N ASP A 331 22.88 32.67 1.49
CA ASP A 331 24.00 33.03 2.36
C ASP A 331 25.39 32.64 1.82
N LYS A 332 25.47 31.75 0.82
CA LYS A 332 26.72 31.25 0.25
C LYS A 332 27.34 32.26 -0.72
N PRO A 333 28.69 32.38 -0.79
CA PRO A 333 29.35 33.30 -1.73
C PRO A 333 29.20 32.92 -3.21
N GLY A 334 28.77 31.68 -3.51
CA GLY A 334 28.46 31.21 -4.86
C GLY A 334 26.96 31.25 -5.21
N ALA A 335 26.11 31.81 -4.35
CA ALA A 335 24.67 31.91 -4.60
C ALA A 335 24.38 32.88 -5.75
N ASN A 336 23.55 32.45 -6.71
CA ASN A 336 23.05 33.30 -7.79
C ASN A 336 21.54 33.08 -7.99
N PRO A 337 20.68 33.82 -7.25
CA PRO A 337 19.22 33.73 -7.37
C PRO A 337 18.70 34.06 -8.78
N GLU A 338 19.28 35.06 -9.46
CA GLU A 338 18.87 35.48 -10.81
C GLU A 338 18.99 34.33 -11.83
N LYS A 339 20.11 33.58 -11.78
CA LYS A 339 20.31 32.38 -12.61
C LYS A 339 19.22 31.33 -12.35
N VAL A 340 18.82 31.12 -11.09
CA VAL A 340 17.76 30.18 -10.73
C VAL A 340 16.40 30.65 -11.28
N LYS A 341 16.09 31.95 -11.16
CA LYS A 341 14.86 32.54 -11.72
C LYS A 341 14.77 32.34 -13.24
N TYR A 342 15.87 32.55 -13.97
CA TYR A 342 15.94 32.30 -15.42
C TYR A 342 15.76 30.82 -15.78
N GLN A 343 16.37 29.91 -15.03
CA GLN A 343 16.20 28.46 -15.24
C GLN A 343 14.75 28.04 -15.00
N LEU A 344 14.11 28.47 -13.91
CA LEU A 344 12.71 28.17 -13.60
C LEU A 344 11.76 28.67 -14.68
N THR A 345 11.99 29.89 -15.18
CA THR A 345 11.26 30.46 -16.33
C THR A 345 11.39 29.58 -17.57
N SER A 346 12.59 29.07 -17.85
CA SER A 346 12.85 28.19 -19.00
C SER A 346 12.10 26.85 -18.92
N GLU A 347 11.83 26.35 -17.71
CA GLU A 347 11.04 25.15 -17.44
C GLU A 347 9.52 25.41 -17.34
N GLY A 348 9.08 26.64 -17.66
CA GLY A 348 7.68 27.06 -17.68
C GLY A 348 7.10 27.39 -16.29
N ILE A 349 7.92 27.84 -15.35
CA ILE A 349 7.46 28.44 -14.09
C ILE A 349 7.47 29.96 -14.27
N GLU A 350 6.28 30.54 -14.48
CA GLU A 350 6.10 31.97 -14.76
C GLU A 350 6.18 32.79 -13.46
N LEU A 351 7.34 33.41 -13.21
CA LEU A 351 7.61 34.14 -11.98
C LEU A 351 7.00 35.56 -11.99
N GLU A 352 6.63 36.09 -10.82
CA GLU A 352 6.08 37.45 -10.69
C GLU A 352 6.99 38.54 -11.28
N ASP A 353 8.32 38.40 -11.15
CA ASP A 353 9.33 39.34 -11.68
C ASP A 353 9.21 39.59 -13.20
N ILE A 354 8.62 38.65 -13.94
CA ILE A 354 8.40 38.71 -15.39
C ILE A 354 6.91 38.80 -15.77
N GLY A 355 6.03 39.08 -14.80
CA GLY A 355 4.59 39.19 -14.99
C GLY A 355 3.81 37.88 -14.91
N GLY A 356 4.41 36.82 -14.36
CA GLY A 356 3.74 35.56 -14.05
C GLY A 356 3.06 35.55 -12.67
N ASN A 357 2.54 34.38 -12.28
CA ASN A 357 1.76 34.18 -11.04
C ASN A 357 2.54 33.48 -9.92
N VAL A 358 3.79 33.06 -10.15
CA VAL A 358 4.56 32.28 -9.17
C VAL A 358 5.49 33.17 -8.36
N GLN A 359 5.24 33.22 -7.04
CA GLN A 359 6.07 33.94 -6.07
C GLN A 359 7.44 33.27 -5.91
N ALA A 360 8.50 34.08 -5.94
CA ALA A 360 9.88 33.64 -5.72
C ALA A 360 10.52 34.37 -4.54
N VAL A 361 10.65 33.67 -3.42
CA VAL A 361 11.22 34.21 -2.17
C VAL A 361 12.66 33.72 -1.99
N GLU A 362 13.58 34.65 -1.77
CA GLU A 362 14.98 34.36 -1.46
C GLU A 362 15.16 34.12 0.04
N VAL A 363 15.71 32.96 0.41
CA VAL A 363 15.82 32.49 1.79
C VAL A 363 17.20 31.92 2.12
N SER A 364 17.56 31.95 3.40
CA SER A 364 18.64 31.12 3.95
C SER A 364 18.14 30.41 5.19
N ALA A 365 17.95 29.10 5.08
CA ALA A 365 17.65 28.23 6.21
C ALA A 365 18.77 28.24 7.28
N ALA A 366 20.03 28.49 6.90
CA ALA A 366 21.17 28.48 7.81
C ALA A 366 21.31 29.77 8.63
N LYS A 367 20.88 30.92 8.08
CA LYS A 367 20.87 32.22 8.78
C LYS A 367 19.48 32.63 9.28
N SER A 368 18.45 31.81 9.04
CA SER A 368 17.03 32.11 9.25
C SER A 368 16.58 33.45 8.63
N THR A 369 17.13 33.82 7.47
CA THR A 369 16.77 35.07 6.78
C THR A 369 15.75 34.81 5.67
N GLY A 370 14.69 35.63 5.62
CA GLY A 370 13.66 35.54 4.58
C GLY A 370 12.54 34.54 4.88
N LEU A 371 12.56 33.89 6.04
CA LEU A 371 11.51 32.95 6.45
C LEU A 371 10.16 33.66 6.62
N ASP A 372 10.14 34.79 7.32
CA ASP A 372 8.94 35.62 7.52
C ASP A 372 8.27 35.98 6.18
N LYS A 373 9.08 36.34 5.16
CA LYS A 373 8.59 36.63 3.81
C LYS A 373 8.01 35.41 3.09
N LEU A 374 8.55 34.22 3.35
CA LEU A 374 8.02 32.97 2.79
C LEU A 374 6.70 32.59 3.47
N GLU A 375 6.57 32.83 4.77
CA GLU A 375 5.33 32.63 5.52
C GLU A 375 4.24 33.63 5.10
N GLU A 376 4.60 34.91 4.91
CA GLU A 376 3.73 35.95 4.34
C GLU A 376 3.25 35.59 2.92
N ALA A 377 4.15 35.15 2.04
CA ALA A 377 3.83 34.70 0.68
C ALA A 377 2.85 33.52 0.68
N LEU A 378 3.09 32.50 1.53
CA LEU A 378 2.19 31.35 1.67
C LEU A 378 0.82 31.74 2.23
N LEU A 379 0.76 32.68 3.17
CA LEU A 379 -0.50 33.19 3.71
C LEU A 379 -1.26 34.00 2.67
N LEU A 380 -0.59 34.85 1.89
CA LEU A 380 -1.18 35.62 0.80
C LEU A 380 -1.77 34.70 -0.28
N GLN A 381 -1.03 33.66 -0.68
CA GLN A 381 -1.51 32.65 -1.61
C GLN A 381 -2.74 31.89 -1.08
N ALA A 382 -2.78 31.59 0.22
CA ALA A 382 -3.93 30.94 0.86
C ALA A 382 -5.19 31.83 0.92
N VAL A 383 -5.00 33.16 1.04
CA VAL A 383 -6.09 34.15 0.99
C VAL A 383 -6.63 34.31 -0.44
N ASP A 384 -5.76 34.36 -1.45
CA ASP A 384 -6.15 34.40 -2.87
C ASP A 384 -6.98 33.17 -3.29
N MET A 385 -6.63 32.00 -2.73
CA MET A 385 -7.38 30.74 -2.93
C MET A 385 -8.70 30.64 -2.14
N ASP A 386 -9.02 31.59 -1.26
CA ASP A 386 -10.20 31.59 -0.39
C ASP A 386 -10.41 30.25 0.36
N LEU A 387 -9.33 29.72 0.97
CA LEU A 387 -9.32 28.37 1.55
C LEU A 387 -10.33 28.20 2.70
N LYS A 388 -11.39 27.46 2.39
CA LYS A 388 -12.49 27.14 3.30
C LYS A 388 -12.62 25.63 3.52
N ALA A 389 -13.17 25.25 4.68
CA ALA A 389 -13.64 23.90 4.94
C ALA A 389 -14.87 23.88 5.84
N ARG A 390 -15.70 22.86 5.63
CA ARG A 390 -16.77 22.48 6.54
C ARG A 390 -16.15 22.00 7.87
N VAL A 391 -16.65 22.49 9.01
CA VAL A 391 -16.23 21.99 10.34
C VAL A 391 -17.27 21.03 10.92
N ASP A 392 -18.54 21.17 10.53
CA ASP A 392 -19.64 20.29 10.90
C ASP A 392 -19.64 18.93 10.16
N GLY A 393 -20.37 17.97 10.73
CA GLY A 393 -20.57 16.64 10.15
C GLY A 393 -19.39 15.66 10.31
N PRO A 394 -19.50 14.47 9.68
CA PRO A 394 -18.48 13.44 9.74
C PRO A 394 -17.17 13.91 9.07
N ALA A 395 -16.06 13.51 9.68
CA ALA A 395 -14.74 13.86 9.17
C ALA A 395 -14.38 13.09 7.90
N GLN A 396 -13.66 13.78 7.02
CA GLN A 396 -12.93 13.24 5.89
C GLN A 396 -11.46 13.59 6.10
N ALA A 397 -10.57 12.61 6.01
CA ALA A 397 -9.14 12.81 6.16
C ALA A 397 -8.36 11.92 5.17
N TYR A 398 -7.10 12.24 4.94
CA TYR A 398 -6.18 11.41 4.14
C TYR A 398 -5.11 10.81 5.04
N VAL A 399 -4.74 9.55 4.81
CA VAL A 399 -3.54 8.96 5.45
C VAL A 399 -2.28 9.49 4.78
N VAL A 400 -1.48 10.21 5.55
CA VAL A 400 -0.13 10.62 5.15
C VAL A 400 0.82 9.43 5.26
N GLU A 401 0.80 8.76 6.42
CA GLU A 401 1.74 7.69 6.75
C GLU A 401 1.17 6.71 7.77
N ALA A 402 1.66 5.47 7.79
CA ALA A 402 1.23 4.43 8.72
C ALA A 402 2.42 3.59 9.23
N ARG A 403 2.40 3.27 10.53
CA ARG A 403 3.48 2.55 11.24
C ARG A 403 2.93 1.67 12.38
N LEU A 404 3.62 0.59 12.70
CA LEU A 404 3.23 -0.32 13.79
C LEU A 404 4.04 -0.04 15.06
N ASP A 405 3.39 0.42 16.12
CA ASP A 405 4.02 0.55 17.43
C ASP A 405 3.79 -0.69 18.32
N LYS A 406 4.79 -1.06 19.12
CA LYS A 406 4.76 -2.28 19.94
C LYS A 406 3.81 -2.19 21.14
N GLY A 407 3.51 -0.99 21.65
CA GLY A 407 2.60 -0.79 22.78
C GLY A 407 1.22 -0.28 22.36
N ARG A 408 1.18 0.62 21.37
CA ARG A 408 -0.03 1.27 20.88
C ARG A 408 -0.70 0.52 19.73
N GLY A 409 0.00 -0.37 19.04
CA GLY A 409 -0.51 -1.10 17.87
C GLY A 409 -0.42 -0.27 16.59
N PRO A 410 -1.33 -0.48 15.61
CA PRO A 410 -1.35 0.29 14.38
C PRO A 410 -1.60 1.78 14.63
N LEU A 411 -0.69 2.62 14.13
CA LEU A 411 -0.76 4.07 14.13
C LEU A 411 -0.86 4.58 12.69
N ALA A 412 -1.68 5.60 12.47
CA ALA A 412 -1.74 6.33 11.20
C ALA A 412 -1.67 7.83 11.44
N THR A 413 -0.79 8.51 10.71
CA THR A 413 -0.72 9.97 10.62
C THR A 413 -1.68 10.40 9.51
N ILE A 414 -2.65 11.25 9.86
CA ILE A 414 -3.71 11.69 8.96
C ILE A 414 -3.80 13.23 8.94
N ILE A 415 -4.26 13.80 7.83
CA ILE A 415 -4.68 15.22 7.76
C ILE A 415 -6.17 15.26 7.51
N VAL A 416 -6.91 15.97 8.37
CA VAL A 416 -8.35 16.22 8.20
C VAL A 416 -8.57 17.21 7.06
N LYS A 417 -9.36 16.85 6.05
CA LYS A 417 -9.75 17.74 4.94
C LYS A 417 -10.98 18.57 5.30
N ALA A 418 -12.00 17.93 5.86
CA ALA A 418 -13.30 18.52 6.18
C ALA A 418 -13.98 17.75 7.32
N GLY A 419 -14.92 18.40 8.00
CA GLY A 419 -15.59 17.89 9.20
C GLY A 419 -14.68 17.86 10.43
N THR A 420 -15.22 17.37 11.55
CA THR A 420 -14.45 17.21 12.80
C THR A 420 -14.33 15.74 13.18
N LEU A 421 -13.10 15.24 13.32
CA LEU A 421 -12.86 13.88 13.82
C LEU A 421 -12.96 13.88 15.35
N VAL A 422 -13.70 12.93 15.93
CA VAL A 422 -13.93 12.85 17.37
C VAL A 422 -13.48 11.50 17.92
N ARG A 423 -12.82 11.53 19.07
CA ARG A 423 -12.40 10.33 19.79
C ARG A 423 -13.59 9.41 20.07
N GLY A 424 -13.38 8.10 19.89
CA GLY A 424 -14.40 7.07 20.11
C GLY A 424 -15.29 6.76 18.91
N GLN A 425 -15.22 7.52 17.82
CA GLN A 425 -15.91 7.22 16.55
C GLN A 425 -15.35 5.96 15.87
N HIS A 426 -16.15 5.36 14.99
CA HIS A 426 -15.75 4.28 14.10
C HIS A 426 -15.24 4.85 12.77
N VAL A 427 -14.14 4.31 12.26
CA VAL A 427 -13.52 4.75 11.00
C VAL A 427 -13.18 3.57 10.11
N VAL A 428 -13.31 3.78 8.81
CA VAL A 428 -12.82 2.90 7.74
C VAL A 428 -11.73 3.65 6.98
N ILE A 429 -10.60 3.00 6.76
CA ILE A 429 -9.41 3.56 6.11
C ILE A 429 -8.89 2.55 5.11
N GLY A 430 -9.08 2.81 3.82
CA GLY A 430 -8.82 1.84 2.76
C GLY A 430 -9.55 0.51 3.05
N CYS A 431 -8.78 -0.58 3.16
CA CYS A 431 -9.29 -1.90 3.53
C CYS A 431 -9.32 -2.18 5.05
N GLN A 432 -8.83 -1.27 5.90
CA GLN A 432 -8.81 -1.42 7.35
C GLN A 432 -9.95 -0.67 8.02
N TRP A 433 -10.23 -1.01 9.28
CA TRP A 433 -11.19 -0.30 10.10
C TRP A 433 -10.81 -0.35 11.58
N GLY A 434 -11.44 0.51 12.39
CA GLY A 434 -11.25 0.51 13.83
C GLY A 434 -12.17 1.49 14.55
N ARG A 435 -11.96 1.56 15.86
CA ARG A 435 -12.58 2.57 16.73
C ARG A 435 -11.48 3.44 17.31
N LEU A 436 -11.61 4.75 17.17
CA LEU A 436 -10.58 5.72 17.60
C LEU A 436 -10.42 5.69 19.12
N ARG A 437 -9.35 5.08 19.61
CA ARG A 437 -9.04 5.00 21.05
C ARG A 437 -8.44 6.30 21.59
N ALA A 438 -7.58 6.92 20.79
CA ALA A 438 -6.96 8.20 21.04
C ALA A 438 -6.68 8.91 19.71
N ILE A 439 -6.71 10.23 19.76
CA ILE A 439 -6.19 11.14 18.74
C ILE A 439 -5.04 11.91 19.41
N ARG A 440 -3.92 12.09 18.72
CA ARG A 440 -2.78 12.87 19.20
C ARG A 440 -2.35 13.90 18.18
N ASP A 441 -1.94 15.05 18.68
CA ASP A 441 -1.19 16.04 17.94
C ASP A 441 0.23 15.51 17.63
N MET A 442 0.93 16.12 16.68
CA MET A 442 2.30 15.76 16.27
C MET A 442 3.34 15.89 17.40
N ILE A 443 3.04 16.69 18.43
CA ILE A 443 3.84 16.84 19.66
C ILE A 443 3.58 15.67 20.65
N GLY A 444 2.64 14.75 20.36
CA GLY A 444 2.28 13.59 21.18
C GLY A 444 1.22 13.86 22.26
N LYS A 445 0.77 15.11 22.39
CA LYS A 445 -0.33 15.52 23.27
C LYS A 445 -1.66 14.94 22.77
N THR A 446 -2.43 14.31 23.65
CA THR A 446 -3.76 13.78 23.32
C THR A 446 -4.78 14.90 23.13
N THR A 447 -5.60 14.78 22.09
CA THR A 447 -6.75 15.65 21.81
C THR A 447 -8.01 14.80 21.67
N ASP A 448 -9.18 15.33 22.01
CA ASP A 448 -10.45 14.62 21.85
C ASP A 448 -11.13 14.91 20.51
N ARG A 449 -10.71 15.98 19.82
CA ARG A 449 -11.21 16.42 18.50
C ARG A 449 -10.05 16.84 17.61
N ALA A 450 -10.18 16.62 16.30
CA ALA A 450 -9.30 17.15 15.26
C ALA A 450 -10.12 17.93 14.21
N THR A 451 -9.69 19.16 13.91
CA THR A 451 -10.33 20.09 12.97
C THR A 451 -9.71 20.00 11.58
N PRO A 452 -10.36 20.56 10.53
CA PRO A 452 -9.77 20.64 9.19
C PRO A 452 -8.36 21.25 9.16
N ALA A 453 -7.53 20.76 8.24
CA ALA A 453 -6.10 21.02 8.08
C ALA A 453 -5.20 20.69 9.29
N MET A 454 -5.73 20.17 10.40
CA MET A 454 -4.91 19.70 11.52
C MET A 454 -4.30 18.31 11.20
N PRO A 455 -2.96 18.13 11.30
CA PRO A 455 -2.34 16.83 11.24
C PRO A 455 -2.47 16.11 12.60
N VAL A 456 -2.98 14.88 12.61
CA VAL A 456 -3.11 14.09 13.85
C VAL A 456 -2.69 12.63 13.66
N GLU A 457 -2.13 12.02 14.70
CA GLU A 457 -1.87 10.58 14.78
C GLU A 457 -3.04 9.89 15.47
N ILE A 458 -3.64 8.89 14.81
CA ILE A 458 -4.80 8.13 15.32
C ILE A 458 -4.41 6.73 15.79
N GLU A 459 -5.06 6.28 16.86
CA GLU A 459 -4.88 4.94 17.45
C GLU A 459 -6.16 4.10 17.41
N GLY A 460 -6.05 2.79 17.18
CA GLY A 460 -7.16 1.83 17.34
C GLY A 460 -7.71 1.19 16.07
N LEU A 461 -6.96 1.27 14.97
CA LEU A 461 -7.19 0.47 13.77
C LEU A 461 -6.83 -1.01 14.02
N LYS A 462 -7.54 -1.94 13.37
CA LYS A 462 -7.28 -3.39 13.50
C LYS A 462 -6.10 -3.88 12.66
N GLY A 463 -5.62 -3.08 11.71
CA GLY A 463 -4.43 -3.35 10.89
C GLY A 463 -3.87 -2.04 10.34
N LEU A 464 -2.73 -2.10 9.64
CA LEU A 464 -2.12 -0.93 9.02
C LEU A 464 -2.84 -0.55 7.70
N PRO A 465 -3.29 0.71 7.54
CA PRO A 465 -3.78 1.23 6.27
C PRO A 465 -2.63 1.55 5.31
N MET A 466 -2.94 1.79 4.04
CA MET A 466 -1.96 2.26 3.07
C MET A 466 -1.84 3.80 3.13
N ALA A 467 -0.63 4.31 2.89
CA ALA A 467 -0.42 5.74 2.75
C ALA A 467 -1.08 6.25 1.46
N GLY A 468 -1.90 7.28 1.58
CA GLY A 468 -2.81 7.78 0.54
C GLY A 468 -4.26 7.29 0.65
N ASP A 469 -4.60 6.40 1.60
CA ASP A 469 -5.98 5.95 1.79
C ASP A 469 -6.90 7.06 2.33
N ASP A 470 -8.14 7.09 1.85
CA ASP A 470 -9.22 7.92 2.41
C ASP A 470 -9.67 7.39 3.79
N VAL A 471 -9.81 8.30 4.75
CA VAL A 471 -10.37 8.08 6.07
C VAL A 471 -11.83 8.54 6.07
N ILE A 472 -12.73 7.60 6.37
CA ILE A 472 -14.17 7.82 6.38
C ILE A 472 -14.70 7.47 7.77
N VAL A 473 -15.39 8.42 8.42
CA VAL A 473 -16.15 8.17 9.65
C VAL A 473 -17.45 7.46 9.30
N VAL A 474 -17.79 6.41 10.05
CA VAL A 474 -19.01 5.61 9.87
C VAL A 474 -19.77 5.49 11.18
N GLU A 475 -21.09 5.27 11.08
CA GLU A 475 -22.00 5.28 12.23
C GLU A 475 -21.81 4.10 13.19
N SER A 476 -21.50 2.90 12.66
CA SER A 476 -21.48 1.65 13.44
C SER A 476 -20.28 0.75 13.13
N GLU A 477 -19.90 -0.07 14.12
CA GLU A 477 -18.86 -1.10 13.98
C GLU A 477 -19.19 -2.14 12.90
N GLU A 478 -20.46 -2.54 12.78
CA GLU A 478 -20.91 -3.52 11.79
C GLU A 478 -20.76 -2.98 10.36
N ARG A 479 -21.13 -1.71 10.12
CA ARG A 479 -20.97 -1.06 8.82
C ARG A 479 -19.49 -0.83 8.49
N ALA A 480 -18.67 -0.47 9.49
CA ALA A 480 -17.22 -0.36 9.33
C ALA A 480 -16.60 -1.69 8.85
N ARG A 481 -17.03 -2.80 9.47
CA ARG A 481 -16.59 -4.15 9.15
C ARG A 481 -17.01 -4.56 7.74
N MET A 482 -18.28 -4.39 7.37
CA MET A 482 -18.79 -4.76 6.05
C MET A 482 -18.06 -4.01 4.92
N LEU A 483 -17.82 -2.69 5.07
CA LEU A 483 -17.06 -1.90 4.11
C LEU A 483 -15.61 -2.40 3.95
N SER A 484 -14.93 -2.69 5.05
CA SER A 484 -13.57 -3.24 5.04
C SER A 484 -13.50 -4.61 4.37
N GLU A 485 -14.40 -5.54 4.72
CA GLU A 485 -14.44 -6.89 4.15
C GLU A 485 -14.79 -6.85 2.65
N GLY A 486 -15.72 -5.98 2.23
CA GLY A 486 -16.05 -5.74 0.82
C GLY A 486 -14.86 -5.17 0.02
N ARG A 487 -14.20 -4.14 0.54
CA ARG A 487 -12.99 -3.55 -0.07
C ARG A 487 -11.86 -4.56 -0.19
N LYS A 488 -11.63 -5.35 0.86
CA LYS A 488 -10.61 -6.41 0.87
C LYS A 488 -10.90 -7.48 -0.19
N ARG A 489 -12.15 -7.96 -0.29
CA ARG A 489 -12.58 -8.94 -1.31
C ARG A 489 -12.38 -8.42 -2.72
N LYS A 490 -12.67 -7.13 -2.97
CA LYS A 490 -12.41 -6.47 -4.25
C LYS A 490 -10.91 -6.38 -4.54
N TYR A 491 -10.11 -5.91 -3.59
CA TYR A 491 -8.66 -5.80 -3.73
C TYR A 491 -7.98 -7.16 -4.01
N GLU A 492 -8.39 -8.23 -3.32
CA GLU A 492 -7.90 -9.59 -3.56
C GLU A 492 -8.26 -10.08 -4.97
N LYS A 493 -9.49 -9.84 -5.43
CA LYS A 493 -9.93 -10.16 -6.79
C LYS A 493 -9.11 -9.40 -7.85
N ASP A 494 -8.93 -8.09 -7.66
CA ASP A 494 -8.18 -7.25 -8.60
C ASP A 494 -6.68 -7.62 -8.63
N ARG A 495 -6.12 -8.03 -7.48
CA ARG A 495 -4.74 -8.57 -7.39
C ARG A 495 -4.60 -9.89 -8.15
N LEU A 496 -5.58 -10.80 -8.03
CA LEU A 496 -5.57 -12.07 -8.75
C LEU A 496 -5.68 -11.87 -10.26
N LEU A 497 -6.59 -10.99 -10.72
CA LEU A 497 -6.72 -10.64 -12.14
C LEU A 497 -5.41 -10.08 -12.72
N LYS A 498 -4.78 -9.11 -12.04
CA LYS A 498 -3.47 -8.58 -12.46
C LYS A 498 -2.36 -9.63 -12.48
N ALA A 499 -2.40 -10.60 -11.56
CA ALA A 499 -1.45 -11.70 -11.53
C ALA A 499 -1.67 -12.72 -12.67
N GLU A 500 -2.93 -12.95 -13.08
CA GLU A 500 -3.25 -13.73 -14.27
C GLU A 500 -2.83 -13.00 -15.56
N GLU A 501 -3.13 -11.71 -15.69
CA GLU A 501 -2.70 -10.86 -16.80
C GLU A 501 -1.17 -10.85 -16.95
N ALA A 502 -0.42 -10.57 -15.88
CA ALA A 502 1.05 -10.59 -15.89
C ALA A 502 1.63 -11.97 -16.23
N ARG A 503 0.99 -13.08 -15.81
CA ARG A 503 1.40 -14.44 -16.18
C ARG A 503 1.16 -14.74 -17.66
N LEU A 504 0.08 -14.21 -18.24
CA LEU A 504 -0.21 -14.35 -19.67
C LEU A 504 0.76 -13.52 -20.53
N GLU A 505 1.04 -12.28 -20.13
CA GLU A 505 2.07 -11.44 -20.74
C GLU A 505 3.46 -12.11 -20.67
N GLU A 506 3.83 -12.66 -19.51
CA GLU A 506 5.10 -13.36 -19.37
C GLU A 506 5.16 -14.64 -20.23
N ALA A 507 4.06 -15.41 -20.31
CA ALA A 507 4.00 -16.59 -21.16
C ALA A 507 4.13 -16.23 -22.65
N ALA A 508 3.52 -15.12 -23.09
CA ALA A 508 3.69 -14.61 -24.45
C ALA A 508 5.14 -14.17 -24.71
N ALA A 509 5.74 -13.38 -23.81
CA ALA A 509 7.12 -12.93 -23.94
C ALA A 509 8.13 -14.10 -23.92
N ARG A 510 7.86 -15.17 -23.18
CA ARG A 510 8.67 -16.41 -23.22
C ARG A 510 8.61 -17.08 -24.60
N LEU A 511 7.42 -17.22 -25.19
CA LEU A 511 7.24 -17.80 -26.53
C LEU A 511 7.94 -16.97 -27.63
N GLU A 512 8.05 -15.65 -27.45
CA GLU A 512 8.80 -14.76 -28.35
C GLU A 512 10.33 -14.83 -28.13
N THR A 513 10.80 -15.18 -26.93
CA THR A 513 12.23 -15.19 -26.57
C THR A 513 12.92 -16.57 -26.62
N GLU A 514 12.22 -17.64 -26.99
CA GLU A 514 12.81 -18.98 -27.22
C GLU A 514 13.85 -19.02 -28.37
N SER A 515 14.15 -17.89 -29.02
CA SER A 515 15.11 -17.78 -30.13
C SER A 515 16.53 -17.33 -29.73
N GLU A 516 16.76 -16.71 -28.55
CA GLU A 516 18.06 -16.11 -28.22
C GLU A 516 18.59 -16.42 -26.79
N GLU A 517 19.78 -17.04 -26.77
CA GLU A 517 20.76 -17.20 -25.69
C GLU A 517 20.38 -17.86 -24.34
N GLY A 518 21.01 -19.01 -24.07
CA GLY A 518 20.82 -19.85 -22.87
C GLY A 518 21.46 -19.34 -21.57
N PHE A 519 21.27 -18.08 -21.20
CA PHE A 519 21.57 -17.62 -19.85
C PHE A 519 20.46 -18.00 -18.88
N VAL A 520 20.71 -19.03 -18.05
CA VAL A 520 19.85 -19.37 -16.91
C VAL A 520 19.86 -18.21 -15.91
N ARG A 521 18.84 -17.34 -15.97
CA ARG A 521 18.69 -16.23 -15.03
C ARG A 521 18.46 -16.78 -13.62
N VAL A 522 19.35 -16.47 -12.69
CA VAL A 522 19.21 -16.91 -11.31
C VAL A 522 18.10 -16.10 -10.64
N GLU A 523 17.15 -16.79 -10.02
CA GLU A 523 16.06 -16.15 -9.28
C GLU A 523 16.51 -15.79 -7.87
N LEU A 524 16.37 -14.51 -7.49
CA LEU A 524 16.69 -14.02 -6.15
C LEU A 524 15.42 -13.53 -5.43
N PRO A 525 14.81 -14.31 -4.51
CA PRO A 525 13.73 -13.84 -3.68
C PRO A 525 14.26 -12.84 -2.63
N ILE A 526 13.58 -11.70 -2.48
CA ILE A 526 13.97 -10.64 -1.54
C ILE A 526 12.79 -10.33 -0.62
N VAL A 527 13.02 -10.42 0.70
CA VAL A 527 12.05 -9.99 1.71
C VAL A 527 12.44 -8.60 2.21
N VAL A 528 11.55 -7.62 2.00
CA VAL A 528 11.72 -6.25 2.48
C VAL A 528 10.88 -6.08 3.74
N LYS A 529 11.52 -5.61 4.82
CA LYS A 529 10.87 -5.23 6.08
C LYS A 529 11.28 -3.82 6.46
N SER A 530 10.32 -2.98 6.82
CA SER A 530 10.55 -1.63 7.35
C SER A 530 9.72 -1.38 8.61
N ASP A 531 10.01 -0.26 9.24
CA ASP A 531 9.26 0.37 10.32
C ASP A 531 8.00 1.10 9.84
N VAL A 532 8.07 1.67 8.64
CA VAL A 532 7.02 2.51 8.03
C VAL A 532 6.61 1.95 6.67
N GLN A 533 5.29 1.94 6.39
CA GLN A 533 4.72 1.37 5.17
C GLN A 533 5.17 2.08 3.89
N GLY A 534 5.31 3.41 3.93
CA GLY A 534 5.76 4.21 2.77
C GLY A 534 7.16 3.83 2.32
N THR A 535 8.10 3.67 3.26
CA THR A 535 9.49 3.27 2.98
C THR A 535 9.57 1.85 2.41
N ALA A 536 8.72 0.94 2.90
CA ALA A 536 8.59 -0.42 2.37
C ALA A 536 8.27 -0.41 0.87
N GLN A 537 7.29 0.41 0.46
CA GLN A 537 6.86 0.57 -0.92
C GLN A 537 7.98 1.18 -1.78
N ALA A 538 8.57 2.30 -1.36
CA ALA A 538 9.63 2.99 -2.10
C ALA A 538 10.88 2.12 -2.35
N VAL A 539 11.30 1.33 -1.35
CA VAL A 539 12.41 0.38 -1.50
C VAL A 539 12.03 -0.77 -2.44
N ALA A 540 10.79 -1.28 -2.37
CA ALA A 540 10.32 -2.31 -3.28
C ALA A 540 10.27 -1.85 -4.73
N ASP A 541 9.81 -0.63 -4.99
CA ASP A 541 9.75 -0.05 -6.33
C ASP A 541 11.15 0.23 -6.89
N ALA A 542 12.07 0.79 -6.08
CA ALA A 542 13.48 0.91 -6.47
C ALA A 542 14.14 -0.44 -6.76
N LEU A 543 13.79 -1.50 -6.01
CA LEU A 543 14.27 -2.86 -6.26
C LEU A 543 13.69 -3.46 -7.56
N ARG A 544 12.49 -3.07 -8.01
CA ARG A 544 11.89 -3.45 -9.29
C ARG A 544 12.57 -2.77 -10.48
N THR A 545 12.98 -1.50 -10.36
CA THR A 545 13.70 -0.77 -11.42
C THR A 545 15.08 -1.38 -11.71
N LEU A 546 15.72 -1.96 -10.68
CA LEU A 546 17.05 -2.57 -10.76
C LEU A 546 17.03 -3.95 -11.46
N ASN A 547 16.90 -3.98 -12.79
CA ASN A 547 17.02 -5.19 -13.60
C ASN A 547 18.45 -5.45 -14.07
N SER A 548 18.86 -6.73 -14.14
CA SER A 548 20.17 -7.17 -14.63
C SER A 548 20.02 -8.40 -15.53
N PRO A 549 20.78 -8.56 -16.63
CA PRO A 549 20.66 -9.72 -17.51
C PRO A 549 20.88 -11.07 -16.83
N GLN A 550 21.67 -11.08 -15.74
CA GLN A 550 22.12 -12.30 -15.05
C GLN A 550 21.19 -12.75 -13.91
N VAL A 551 20.41 -11.84 -13.33
CA VAL A 551 19.61 -12.10 -12.11
C VAL A 551 18.17 -11.66 -12.34
N ARG A 552 17.26 -12.62 -12.24
CA ARG A 552 15.83 -12.37 -12.24
C ARG A 552 15.35 -12.14 -10.82
N LYS A 553 14.59 -11.06 -10.59
CA LYS A 553 13.90 -10.82 -9.31
C LYS A 553 12.45 -11.25 -9.47
N THR A 554 12.14 -12.46 -9.01
CA THR A 554 10.80 -13.04 -9.20
C THR A 554 9.82 -12.60 -8.12
N GLU A 555 10.30 -12.43 -6.89
CA GLU A 555 9.41 -12.15 -5.75
C GLU A 555 10.05 -11.17 -4.76
N ILE A 556 9.44 -9.99 -4.64
CA ILE A 556 9.72 -9.01 -3.58
C ILE A 556 8.55 -9.06 -2.61
N LEU A 557 8.73 -9.74 -1.48
CA LEU A 557 7.74 -9.80 -0.41
C LEU A 557 7.95 -8.61 0.53
N VAL A 558 7.06 -7.63 0.44
CA VAL A 558 7.09 -6.40 1.24
C VAL A 558 6.22 -6.57 2.48
N TYR A 559 6.79 -6.31 3.65
CA TYR A 559 6.08 -6.29 4.93
C TYR A 559 6.33 -4.94 5.63
N GLY A 560 5.27 -4.15 5.84
CA GLY A 560 5.30 -2.96 6.72
C GLY A 560 5.13 -3.28 8.21
N ASP A 561 5.03 -4.57 8.55
CA ASP A 561 4.63 -5.08 9.86
C ASP A 561 5.79 -5.84 10.49
N CYS A 562 6.43 -5.31 11.54
CA CYS A 562 7.28 -6.11 12.44
C CYS A 562 7.48 -5.53 13.86
N GLY A 563 6.46 -5.67 14.69
CA GLY A 563 6.71 -6.21 16.04
C GLY A 563 7.17 -7.67 15.91
N LEU A 564 8.12 -8.14 16.71
CA LEU A 564 8.69 -9.49 16.54
C LEU A 564 7.64 -10.59 16.77
N LEU A 565 7.22 -11.25 15.69
CA LEU A 565 6.60 -12.57 15.70
C LEU A 565 7.32 -13.47 14.69
N PHE A 566 8.38 -14.12 15.17
CA PHE A 566 9.36 -14.83 14.34
C PHE A 566 9.06 -16.32 14.12
N CYS A 567 7.92 -16.83 14.59
CA CYS A 567 7.69 -18.28 14.75
C CYS A 567 6.89 -18.97 13.64
N GLU A 568 5.96 -18.32 12.93
CA GLU A 568 5.06 -19.05 11.99
C GLU A 568 5.50 -18.98 10.51
N PHE A 569 6.10 -17.88 10.06
CA PHE A 569 6.39 -17.69 8.62
C PHE A 569 7.55 -18.53 8.06
N ALA A 570 8.45 -19.04 8.90
CA ALA A 570 9.55 -19.90 8.44
C ALA A 570 9.06 -21.24 7.86
N TYR A 571 7.85 -21.69 8.23
CA TYR A 571 7.29 -22.96 7.76
C TYR A 571 6.73 -22.88 6.33
N CYS A 572 6.24 -21.72 5.89
CA CYS A 572 5.64 -21.58 4.56
C CYS A 572 6.69 -21.55 3.43
N LEU A 573 7.85 -20.92 3.66
CA LEU A 573 8.96 -20.88 2.69
C LEU A 573 9.74 -22.19 2.57
N TYR A 574 9.48 -23.18 3.45
CA TYR A 574 10.14 -24.49 3.44
C TYR A 574 9.32 -25.61 2.77
N CYS A 575 8.11 -25.31 2.29
CA CYS A 575 7.17 -26.28 1.71
C CYS A 575 6.64 -25.90 0.31
N GLY A 576 7.35 -25.04 -0.42
CA GLY A 576 7.11 -24.73 -1.83
C GLY A 576 8.04 -25.52 -2.75
#